data_AF-A0A7J7I7X2-F1
#
_entry.id   AF-A0A7J7I7X2-F1
#
_cell.length_a   1.000
_cell.length_b   1.000
_cell.length_c   1.000
_cell.angle_alpha   90.00
_cell.angle_beta   90.00
_cell.angle_gamma   90.00
#
_symmetry.space_group_name_H-M   'P 1'
#
loop_
_entity.id
_entity.type
_entity.pdbx_description
1 polymer ?
#
loop_
_entity_poly.entity_id
_entity_poly.type
_entity_poly.pdbx_seq_one_letter_code
_entity_poly.pdbx_strand_id
1 'polypeptide(L)'
;MERIRCRELASSSSFCSTIYSEIEEVGWEHLVRLGEDLTFLSFRTLDKKGRTHTLEIVLDETYPKSPPSISADVPCMFDLEWSIKSRLKDVVHQFQQHLGKLEEFWSTLDSIDQSLLVVDPEQAHHATTHRLINLGNDCFLMLLIDALDPRSLPECRFIGSDPKVKALRQVWRRNCKRWYNLQPVL
;
A
#
# COMPACT_ATOMS: atom_id res chain seq x y z
N MET A 1 22.77 15.66 -0.17
CA MET A 1 23.81 15.17 0.76
C MET A 1 24.03 13.67 0.62
N GLU A 2 22.99 12.85 0.54
CA GLU A 2 23.11 11.39 0.45
C GLU A 2 23.93 10.89 -0.74
N ARG A 3 23.78 11.51 -1.93
CA ARG A 3 24.59 11.15 -3.12
C ARG A 3 26.09 11.32 -2.92
N ILE A 4 26.53 12.41 -2.26
CA ILE A 4 27.95 12.69 -2.03
C ILE A 4 28.51 11.64 -1.05
N ARG A 5 27.80 11.41 0.06
CA ARG A 5 28.16 10.39 1.05
C ARG A 5 28.25 8.99 0.45
N CYS A 6 27.23 8.61 -0.33
CA CYS A 6 27.20 7.28 -0.96
C CYS A 6 28.34 7.14 -1.99
N ARG A 7 28.68 8.20 -2.73
CA ARG A 7 29.82 8.21 -3.64
C ARG A 7 31.16 8.03 -2.92
N GLU A 8 31.33 8.64 -1.75
CA GLU A 8 32.52 8.45 -0.91
C GLU A 8 32.62 7.00 -0.44
N LEU A 9 31.53 6.43 0.06
CA LEU A 9 31.46 5.03 0.50
C LEU A 9 31.64 4.04 -0.66
N ALA A 10 31.20 4.35 -1.87
CA ALA A 10 31.37 3.50 -3.04
C ALA A 10 32.84 3.14 -3.32
N SER A 11 33.79 3.98 -2.91
CA SER A 11 35.23 3.71 -3.04
C SER A 11 35.77 2.72 -1.99
N SER A 12 34.99 2.43 -0.94
CA SER A 12 35.43 1.64 0.22
C SER A 12 35.18 0.14 0.08
N SER A 13 34.19 -0.29 -0.71
CA SER A 13 33.90 -1.72 -0.94
C SER A 13 33.15 -1.97 -2.26
N SER A 14 33.28 -3.19 -2.79
CA SER A 14 32.53 -3.64 -3.96
C SER A 14 31.02 -3.64 -3.74
N PHE A 15 30.58 -3.91 -2.50
CA PHE A 15 29.18 -3.81 -2.10
C PHE A 15 28.67 -2.36 -2.23
N CYS A 16 29.35 -1.40 -1.60
CA CYS A 16 28.96 0.01 -1.67
C CYS A 16 28.96 0.53 -3.12
N SER A 17 29.94 0.14 -3.94
CA SER A 17 29.97 0.48 -5.37
C SER A 17 28.77 -0.09 -6.13
N THR A 18 28.36 -1.32 -5.81
CA THR A 18 27.17 -1.95 -6.40
C THR A 18 25.92 -1.17 -6.04
N ILE A 19 25.70 -0.88 -4.76
CA ILE A 19 24.51 -0.14 -4.30
C ILE A 19 24.46 1.27 -4.90
N TYR A 20 25.58 1.98 -4.96
CA TYR A 20 25.65 3.29 -5.63
C TYR A 20 25.21 3.22 -7.10
N SER A 21 25.72 2.22 -7.84
CA SER A 21 25.34 1.99 -9.25
C SER A 21 23.86 1.63 -9.39
N GLU A 22 23.29 0.87 -8.45
CA GLU A 22 21.87 0.51 -8.49
C GLU A 22 20.95 1.67 -8.17
N ILE A 23 21.34 2.55 -7.25
CA ILE A 23 20.63 3.81 -7.01
C ILE A 23 20.68 4.70 -8.25
N GLU A 24 21.82 4.75 -8.97
CA GLU A 24 21.90 5.49 -10.24
C GLU A 24 20.95 4.95 -11.31
N GLU A 25 20.72 3.64 -11.34
CA GLU A 25 19.76 3.02 -12.26
C GLU A 25 18.30 3.30 -11.89
N VAL A 26 17.99 3.44 -10.60
CA VAL A 26 16.66 3.83 -10.13
C VAL A 26 16.41 5.33 -10.31
N GLY A 27 17.43 6.16 -10.07
CA GLY A 27 17.36 7.62 -10.05
C GLY A 27 17.45 8.19 -8.63
N TRP A 28 18.40 9.11 -8.41
CA TRP A 28 18.64 9.73 -7.10
C TRP A 28 17.49 10.61 -6.63
N GLU A 29 16.70 11.15 -7.56
CA GLU A 29 15.49 11.95 -7.32
C GLU A 29 14.35 11.14 -6.71
N HIS A 30 14.41 9.80 -6.82
CA HIS A 30 13.46 8.89 -6.22
C HIS A 30 13.90 8.45 -4.82
N LEU A 31 15.18 8.56 -4.48
CA LEU A 31 15.69 8.18 -3.15
C LEU A 31 15.18 9.17 -2.10
N VAL A 32 14.54 8.65 -1.06
CA VAL A 32 14.00 9.43 0.07
C VAL A 32 14.93 9.33 1.27
N ARG A 33 15.40 8.12 1.58
CA ARG A 33 16.30 7.86 2.70
C ARG A 33 17.33 6.80 2.31
N LEU A 34 18.54 6.99 2.83
CA LEU A 34 19.61 6.02 2.77
C LEU A 34 20.21 5.79 4.15
N GLY A 35 20.23 4.53 4.61
CA GLY A 35 20.90 4.10 5.82
C GLY A 35 22.40 4.41 5.79
N GLU A 36 23.02 4.57 6.95
CA GLU A 36 24.44 4.91 7.06
C GLU A 36 25.35 3.78 6.55
N ASP A 37 24.94 2.54 6.78
CA ASP A 37 25.57 1.30 6.36
C ASP A 37 25.16 0.84 4.94
N LEU A 38 24.31 1.62 4.25
CA LEU A 38 23.74 1.32 2.94
C LEU A 38 22.91 0.03 2.90
N THR A 39 22.48 -0.50 4.05
CA THR A 39 21.60 -1.69 4.10
C THR A 39 20.13 -1.30 4.02
N PHE A 40 19.78 -0.07 4.39
CA PHE A 40 18.41 0.44 4.28
C PHE A 40 18.31 1.50 3.19
N LEU A 41 17.31 1.37 2.32
CA LEU A 41 16.96 2.37 1.30
C LEU A 41 15.47 2.59 1.29
N SER A 42 15.03 3.80 0.97
CA SER A 42 13.64 4.01 0.59
C SER A 42 13.49 4.86 -0.66
N PHE A 43 12.57 4.42 -1.54
CA PHE A 43 12.30 5.05 -2.82
C PHE A 43 10.85 5.55 -2.89
N ARG A 44 10.69 6.80 -3.33
CA ARG A 44 9.41 7.41 -3.65
C ARG A 44 9.00 7.04 -5.07
N THR A 45 7.76 6.59 -5.19
CA THR A 45 7.09 6.41 -6.48
C THR A 45 5.71 7.08 -6.48
N LEU A 46 5.20 7.37 -7.66
CA LEU A 46 3.84 7.87 -7.86
C LEU A 46 3.00 6.78 -8.52
N ASP A 47 1.76 6.63 -8.08
CA ASP A 47 0.78 5.82 -8.82
C ASP A 47 0.19 6.59 -10.01
N LYS A 48 -0.74 5.95 -10.74
CA LYS A 48 -1.37 6.54 -11.94
C LYS A 48 -2.22 7.78 -11.66
N LYS A 49 -2.67 7.97 -10.41
CA LYS A 49 -3.42 9.15 -9.97
C LYS A 49 -2.54 10.17 -9.26
N GLY A 50 -1.23 9.97 -9.23
CA GLY A 50 -0.28 10.88 -8.61
C GLY A 50 -0.23 10.79 -7.09
N ARG A 51 -0.80 9.75 -6.47
CA ARG A 51 -0.60 9.52 -5.03
C ARG A 51 0.84 9.08 -4.80
N THR A 52 1.41 9.55 -3.70
CA THR A 52 2.82 9.28 -3.36
C THR A 52 2.92 8.04 -2.49
N HIS A 53 3.72 7.08 -2.92
CA HIS A 53 4.02 5.86 -2.20
C HIS A 53 5.51 5.78 -1.90
N THR A 54 5.88 5.19 -0.77
CA THR A 54 7.29 4.96 -0.38
C THR A 54 7.51 3.48 -0.21
N LEU A 55 8.46 2.93 -0.98
CA LEU A 55 8.96 1.58 -0.84
C LEU A 55 10.21 1.61 0.03
N GLU A 56 10.20 0.83 1.10
CA GLU A 56 11.36 0.58 1.94
C GLU A 56 11.99 -0.75 1.56
N ILE A 57 13.32 -0.78 1.52
CA ILE A 57 14.13 -1.92 1.10
C ILE A 57 15.23 -2.11 2.14
N VAL A 58 15.35 -3.33 2.67
CA VAL A 58 16.42 -3.76 3.57
C VAL A 58 17.24 -4.85 2.88
N LEU A 59 18.54 -4.60 2.77
CA LEU A 59 19.55 -5.47 2.20
C LEU A 59 20.29 -6.18 3.34
N ASP A 60 20.42 -7.49 3.25
CA ASP A 60 21.28 -8.25 4.16
C ASP A 60 22.60 -8.65 3.48
N GLU A 61 23.47 -9.33 4.22
CA GLU A 61 24.78 -9.79 3.74
C GLU A 61 24.70 -10.78 2.57
N THR A 62 23.52 -11.35 2.32
CA THR A 62 23.30 -12.33 1.24
C THR A 62 22.86 -11.67 -0.06
N TYR A 63 22.59 -10.37 -0.08
CA TYR A 63 22.31 -9.61 -1.29
C TYR A 63 23.50 -9.64 -2.30
N PRO A 64 23.27 -9.80 -3.61
CA PRO A 64 21.99 -10.02 -4.31
C PRO A 64 21.66 -11.52 -4.52
N LYS A 65 22.35 -12.45 -3.86
CA LYS A 65 22.08 -13.90 -4.02
C LYS A 65 20.69 -14.26 -3.50
N SER A 66 20.19 -13.53 -2.51
CA SER A 66 18.82 -13.57 -1.99
C SER A 66 18.08 -12.26 -2.27
N PRO A 67 16.74 -12.27 -2.30
CA PRO A 67 15.94 -11.05 -2.41
C PRO A 67 16.13 -10.16 -1.18
N PRO A 68 16.08 -8.83 -1.35
CA PRO A 68 15.97 -7.93 -0.22
C PRO A 68 14.60 -8.05 0.46
N SER A 69 14.51 -7.63 1.72
CA SER A 69 13.23 -7.45 2.40
C SER A 69 12.60 -6.14 1.98
N ILE A 70 11.28 -6.14 1.73
CA ILE A 70 10.55 -4.96 1.26
C ILE A 70 9.31 -4.67 2.11
N SER A 71 9.00 -3.39 2.29
CA SER A 71 7.78 -2.92 2.97
C SER A 71 7.29 -1.61 2.37
N ALA A 72 5.98 -1.37 2.45
CA ALA A 72 5.35 -0.12 2.04
C ALA A 72 4.01 0.05 2.76
N ASP A 73 3.49 1.29 2.82
CA ASP A 73 2.12 1.57 3.29
C ASP A 73 1.12 1.17 2.19
N VAL A 74 0.88 -0.13 2.03
CA VAL A 74 -0.06 -0.71 1.06
C VAL A 74 -0.86 -1.82 1.75
N PRO A 75 -2.10 -2.11 1.32
CA PRO A 75 -2.97 -3.06 2.03
C PRO A 75 -2.46 -4.51 1.99
N CYS A 76 -1.66 -4.84 0.98
CA CYS A 76 -0.93 -6.10 0.88
C CYS A 76 0.36 -5.90 0.10
N MET A 77 1.42 -6.62 0.47
CA MET A 77 2.68 -6.65 -0.28
C MET A 77 2.60 -7.66 -1.42
N PHE A 78 3.38 -7.43 -2.47
CA PHE A 78 3.54 -8.37 -3.58
C PHE A 78 4.62 -9.40 -3.28
N ASP A 79 4.53 -10.56 -3.93
CA ASP A 79 5.61 -11.53 -3.95
C ASP A 79 6.71 -11.04 -4.91
N LEU A 80 7.87 -10.70 -4.36
CA LEU A 80 9.00 -10.20 -5.14
C LEU A 80 9.61 -11.32 -5.99
N GLU A 81 9.51 -11.20 -7.30
CA GLU A 81 10.22 -12.08 -8.23
C GLU A 81 11.70 -11.68 -8.23
N TRP A 82 12.57 -12.63 -7.85
CA TRP A 82 13.98 -12.36 -7.66
C TRP A 82 14.89 -13.42 -8.29
N SER A 83 16.00 -12.95 -8.84
CA SER A 83 17.11 -13.77 -9.32
C SER A 83 18.43 -13.15 -8.89
N ILE A 84 19.53 -13.89 -8.97
CA ILE A 84 20.87 -13.36 -8.63
C ILE A 84 21.33 -12.19 -9.52
N LYS A 85 20.63 -11.97 -10.65
CA LYS A 85 20.89 -10.88 -11.60
C LYS A 85 19.97 -9.68 -11.38
N SER A 86 18.97 -9.83 -10.52
CA SER A 86 18.02 -8.78 -10.18
C SER A 86 18.73 -7.69 -9.36
N ARG A 87 18.24 -6.46 -9.49
CA ARG A 87 18.81 -5.25 -8.88
C ARG A 87 17.69 -4.37 -8.32
N LEU A 88 18.02 -3.30 -7.59
CA LEU A 88 17.04 -2.39 -6.99
C LEU A 88 15.98 -1.86 -7.98
N LYS A 89 16.37 -1.57 -9.22
CA LYS A 89 15.41 -1.12 -10.26
C LYS A 89 14.31 -2.13 -10.55
N ASP A 90 14.59 -3.42 -10.44
CA ASP A 90 13.62 -4.48 -10.70
C ASP A 90 12.60 -4.54 -9.54
N VAL A 91 13.06 -4.30 -8.31
CA VAL A 91 12.18 -4.18 -7.12
C VAL A 91 11.24 -2.98 -7.28
N VAL A 92 11.79 -1.80 -7.64
CA VAL A 92 11.00 -0.58 -7.84
C VAL A 92 10.01 -0.76 -9.00
N HIS A 93 10.42 -1.42 -10.08
CA HIS A 93 9.54 -1.69 -11.21
C HIS A 93 8.37 -2.62 -10.83
N GLN A 94 8.65 -3.72 -10.12
CA GLN A 94 7.59 -4.62 -9.64
C GLN A 94 6.65 -3.92 -8.66
N PHE A 95 7.18 -3.04 -7.79
CA PHE A 95 6.35 -2.24 -6.91
C PHE A 95 5.42 -1.29 -7.69
N GLN A 96 5.91 -0.62 -8.74
CA GLN A 96 5.07 0.22 -9.60
C GLN A 96 3.95 -0.58 -10.28
N GLN A 97 4.24 -1.80 -10.73
CA GLN A 97 3.22 -2.70 -11.27
C GLN A 97 2.18 -3.09 -10.20
N HIS A 98 2.64 -3.37 -8.98
CA HIS A 98 1.77 -3.69 -7.84
C HIS A 98 0.84 -2.53 -7.47
N LEU A 99 1.35 -1.31 -7.39
CA LEU A 99 0.52 -0.11 -7.20
C LEU A 99 -0.55 0.01 -8.29
N GLY A 100 -0.22 -0.35 -9.53
CA GLY A 100 -1.20 -0.40 -10.63
C GLY A 100 -2.35 -1.37 -10.42
N LYS A 101 -2.14 -2.47 -9.69
CA LYS A 101 -3.19 -3.46 -9.33
C LYS A 101 -4.08 -2.94 -8.19
N LEU A 102 -3.53 -2.15 -7.28
CA LEU A 102 -4.22 -1.58 -6.11
C LEU A 102 -4.98 -0.28 -6.42
N GLU A 103 -4.85 0.27 -7.63
CA GLU A 103 -5.50 1.53 -8.02
C GLU A 103 -7.02 1.51 -7.84
N GLU A 104 -7.65 0.38 -8.13
CA GLU A 104 -9.10 0.22 -7.97
C GLU A 104 -9.52 0.23 -6.49
N PHE A 105 -8.68 -0.31 -5.61
CA PHE A 105 -8.92 -0.31 -4.18
C PHE A 105 -8.92 1.12 -3.62
N TRP A 106 -7.88 1.91 -3.89
CA TRP A 106 -7.87 3.31 -3.44
C TRP A 106 -8.98 4.13 -4.08
N SER A 107 -9.31 3.89 -5.36
CA SER A 107 -10.44 4.56 -6.00
C SER A 107 -11.79 4.24 -5.35
N THR A 108 -11.94 3.01 -4.84
CA THR A 108 -13.14 2.59 -4.10
C THR A 108 -13.22 3.29 -2.75
N LEU A 109 -12.09 3.37 -2.03
CA LEU A 109 -12.01 4.12 -0.77
C LEU A 109 -12.27 5.61 -0.99
N ASP A 110 -11.68 6.23 -2.01
CA ASP A 110 -11.91 7.62 -2.38
C ASP A 110 -13.41 7.89 -2.60
N SER A 111 -14.13 6.97 -3.26
CA SER A 111 -15.58 7.07 -3.48
C SER A 111 -16.39 6.99 -2.18
N ILE A 112 -16.02 6.07 -1.29
CA ILE A 112 -16.62 5.91 0.04
C ILE A 112 -16.41 7.19 0.86
N ASP A 113 -15.17 7.67 0.93
CA ASP A 113 -14.76 8.83 1.73
C ASP A 113 -15.41 10.12 1.23
N GLN A 114 -15.69 10.23 -0.08
CA GLN A 114 -16.39 11.37 -0.67
C GLN A 114 -17.91 11.35 -0.46
N SER A 115 -18.50 10.16 -0.31
CA SER A 115 -19.96 10.01 -0.34
C SER A 115 -20.58 9.75 1.03
N LEU A 116 -19.79 9.25 1.99
CA LEU A 116 -20.27 8.81 3.30
C LEU A 116 -19.57 9.57 4.44
N LEU A 117 -20.24 9.63 5.60
CA LEU A 117 -19.66 10.19 6.81
C LEU A 117 -18.73 9.17 7.49
N VAL A 118 -17.50 9.11 6.99
CA VAL A 118 -16.42 8.30 7.57
C VAL A 118 -15.88 8.97 8.83
N VAL A 119 -15.79 8.22 9.92
CA VAL A 119 -15.30 8.69 11.23
C VAL A 119 -14.01 7.99 11.67
N ASP A 120 -13.63 6.88 11.03
CA ASP A 120 -12.35 6.19 11.24
C ASP A 120 -11.92 5.49 9.94
N PRO A 121 -10.62 5.58 9.54
CA PRO A 121 -9.53 6.28 10.23
C PRO A 121 -9.62 7.82 10.12
N GLU A 122 -9.12 8.55 11.12
CA GLU A 122 -9.01 10.02 11.07
C GLU A 122 -8.04 10.50 9.98
N GLN A 123 -6.98 9.72 9.73
CA GLN A 123 -6.02 9.95 8.65
C GLN A 123 -5.99 8.74 7.72
N ALA A 124 -6.22 8.98 6.42
CA ALA A 124 -6.21 7.91 5.42
C ALA A 124 -4.77 7.43 5.17
N HIS A 125 -4.42 6.28 5.75
CA HIS A 125 -3.23 5.52 5.35
C HIS A 125 -3.55 4.66 4.14
N HIS A 126 -2.56 4.47 3.26
CA HIS A 126 -2.75 3.72 2.02
C HIS A 126 -2.96 2.22 2.28
N ALA A 127 -2.51 1.69 3.43
CA ALA A 127 -2.78 0.32 3.86
C ALA A 127 -4.14 0.10 4.54
N THR A 128 -4.88 1.15 4.93
CA THR A 128 -6.11 0.97 5.70
C THR A 128 -7.26 0.48 4.82
N THR A 129 -7.67 -0.78 5.06
CA THR A 129 -8.73 -1.49 4.31
C THR A 129 -10.12 -1.30 4.88
N HIS A 130 -10.26 -0.70 6.06
CA HIS A 130 -11.56 -0.48 6.68
C HIS A 130 -12.01 0.98 6.64
N ARG A 131 -13.32 1.18 6.75
CA ARG A 131 -13.97 2.48 6.96
C ARG A 131 -15.09 2.34 7.98
N LEU A 132 -15.04 3.13 9.04
CA LEU A 132 -16.13 3.25 10.00
C LEU A 132 -17.04 4.40 9.56
N ILE A 133 -18.27 4.08 9.19
CA ILE A 133 -19.26 5.02 8.70
C ILE A 133 -20.29 5.28 9.78
N ASN A 134 -20.58 6.56 10.02
CA ASN A 134 -21.66 6.98 10.91
C ASN A 134 -23.01 6.88 10.16
N LEU A 135 -23.91 6.04 10.66
CA LEU A 135 -25.27 5.88 10.13
C LEU A 135 -26.29 6.79 10.82
N GLY A 136 -25.87 7.57 11.81
CA GLY A 136 -26.73 8.33 12.71
C GLY A 136 -27.35 7.47 13.81
N ASN A 137 -28.05 8.11 14.75
CA ASN A 137 -28.76 7.45 15.87
C ASN A 137 -27.87 6.50 16.70
N ASP A 138 -26.61 6.88 16.94
CA ASP A 138 -25.61 6.07 17.67
C ASP A 138 -25.37 4.69 17.04
N CYS A 139 -25.45 4.61 15.71
CA CYS A 139 -25.18 3.42 14.93
C CYS A 139 -24.07 3.67 13.91
N PHE A 140 -23.18 2.70 13.77
CA PHE A 140 -22.05 2.74 12.87
C PHE A 140 -21.98 1.46 12.03
N LEU A 141 -21.43 1.59 10.83
CA LEU A 141 -21.10 0.48 9.94
C LEU A 141 -19.59 0.49 9.71
N MET A 142 -18.92 -0.56 10.16
CA MET A 142 -17.56 -0.83 9.73
C MET A 142 -17.62 -1.66 8.45
N LEU A 143 -17.13 -1.08 7.36
CA LEU A 143 -16.86 -1.78 6.10
C LEU A 143 -15.41 -2.23 6.10
N LEU A 144 -15.16 -3.48 5.72
CA LEU A 144 -13.85 -3.99 5.38
C LEU A 144 -13.83 -4.31 3.89
N ILE A 145 -12.97 -3.61 3.14
CA ILE A 145 -12.85 -3.71 1.69
C ILE A 145 -11.70 -4.67 1.36
N ASP A 146 -11.96 -5.65 0.50
CA ASP A 146 -10.91 -6.50 -0.04
C ASP A 146 -10.02 -5.67 -0.98
N ALA A 147 -8.72 -5.65 -0.74
CA ALA A 147 -7.80 -4.85 -1.54
C ALA A 147 -7.55 -5.40 -2.95
N LEU A 148 -7.76 -6.71 -3.16
CA LEU A 148 -7.55 -7.38 -4.44
C LEU A 148 -8.86 -7.55 -5.21
N ASP A 149 -10.01 -7.49 -4.54
CA ASP A 149 -11.34 -7.43 -5.16
C ASP A 149 -12.22 -6.35 -4.49
N PRO A 150 -11.90 -5.06 -4.66
CA PRO A 150 -12.55 -3.96 -3.92
C PRO A 150 -14.01 -3.72 -4.29
N ARG A 151 -14.49 -4.31 -5.40
CA ARG A 151 -15.91 -4.28 -5.78
C ARG A 151 -16.71 -5.48 -5.31
N SER A 152 -16.05 -6.47 -4.70
CA SER A 152 -16.75 -7.58 -4.04
C SER A 152 -17.63 -7.08 -2.91
N LEU A 153 -18.53 -7.95 -2.46
CA LEU A 153 -19.38 -7.65 -1.30
C LEU A 153 -18.49 -7.45 -0.07
N PRO A 154 -18.44 -6.24 0.53
CA PRO A 154 -17.55 -5.99 1.65
C PRO A 154 -18.04 -6.71 2.92
N GLU A 155 -17.11 -7.05 3.81
CA GLU A 155 -17.49 -7.50 5.13
C GLU A 155 -18.04 -6.30 5.93
N CYS A 156 -19.22 -6.52 6.53
CA CYS A 156 -19.98 -5.47 7.19
C CYS A 156 -20.20 -5.80 8.66
N ARG A 157 -19.72 -4.93 9.55
CA ARG A 157 -19.98 -5.01 11.00
C ARG A 157 -20.76 -3.80 11.49
N PHE A 158 -22.01 -4.06 11.88
CA PHE A 158 -22.88 -3.05 12.49
C PHE A 158 -22.62 -2.92 13.99
N ILE A 159 -22.43 -1.69 14.46
CA ILE A 159 -22.10 -1.30 15.83
C ILE A 159 -23.16 -0.31 16.33
N GLY A 160 -23.63 -0.46 17.57
CA GLY A 160 -24.68 0.36 18.16
C GLY A 160 -25.61 -0.44 19.07
N SER A 161 -26.73 0.16 19.50
CA SER A 161 -27.72 -0.52 20.35
C SER A 161 -28.40 -1.72 19.63
N ASP A 162 -28.64 -2.80 20.36
CA ASP A 162 -29.15 -4.07 19.82
C ASP A 162 -30.42 -3.95 18.96
N PRO A 163 -31.49 -3.22 19.35
CA PRO A 163 -32.71 -3.15 18.56
C PRO A 163 -32.47 -2.52 17.18
N LYS A 164 -31.70 -1.43 17.13
CA LYS A 164 -31.38 -0.70 15.89
C LYS A 164 -30.45 -1.53 14.99
N VAL A 165 -29.39 -2.10 15.56
CA VAL A 165 -28.44 -2.95 14.82
C VAL A 165 -29.12 -4.20 14.26
N LYS A 166 -30.06 -4.81 14.99
CA LYS A 166 -30.81 -5.98 14.50
C LYS A 166 -31.63 -5.65 13.27
N ALA A 167 -32.29 -4.49 13.23
CA ALA A 167 -33.05 -4.04 12.07
C ALA A 167 -32.13 -3.82 10.85
N LEU A 168 -31.00 -3.13 11.05
CA LEU A 168 -30.00 -2.90 9.99
C LEU A 168 -29.44 -4.22 9.43
N ARG A 169 -29.09 -5.18 10.30
CA ARG A 169 -28.63 -6.51 9.88
C ARG A 169 -29.70 -7.27 9.07
N GLN A 170 -30.98 -7.13 9.40
CA GLN A 170 -32.06 -7.74 8.63
C GLN A 170 -32.18 -7.12 7.23
N VAL A 171 -32.10 -5.79 7.13
CA VAL A 171 -32.09 -5.09 5.84
C VAL A 171 -30.89 -5.52 5.01
N TRP A 172 -29.69 -5.55 5.59
CA TRP A 172 -28.47 -6.01 4.92
C TRP A 172 -28.61 -7.43 4.38
N ARG A 173 -29.01 -8.40 5.22
CA ARG A 173 -29.16 -9.81 4.82
C ARG A 173 -30.14 -10.04 3.67
N ARG A 174 -31.17 -9.18 3.55
CA ARG A 174 -32.15 -9.25 2.45
C ARG A 174 -31.58 -8.73 1.14
N ASN A 175 -30.67 -7.77 1.20
CA ASN A 175 -30.18 -7.04 0.02
C ASN A 175 -28.78 -7.44 -0.43
N CYS A 176 -27.91 -7.97 0.44
CA CYS A 176 -26.53 -8.30 0.09
C CYS A 176 -26.40 -9.30 -1.07
N LYS A 177 -27.40 -10.16 -1.28
CA LYS A 177 -27.45 -11.10 -2.41
C LYS A 177 -27.70 -10.42 -3.77
N ARG A 178 -28.12 -9.16 -3.76
CA ARG A 178 -28.33 -8.33 -4.96
C ARG A 178 -27.08 -7.55 -5.34
N TRP A 179 -25.98 -7.76 -4.62
CA TRP A 179 -24.70 -7.13 -4.92
C TRP A 179 -24.17 -7.62 -6.27
N TYR A 180 -23.80 -6.67 -7.12
CA TYR A 180 -23.20 -6.93 -8.43
C TYR A 180 -21.89 -6.18 -8.53
N ASN A 181 -20.79 -6.90 -8.72
CA ASN A 181 -19.41 -6.36 -8.77
C ASN A 181 -19.15 -5.40 -9.96
N LEU A 182 -20.16 -5.12 -10.79
CA LEU A 182 -20.10 -4.14 -11.88
C LEU A 182 -20.44 -2.72 -11.41
N GLN A 183 -21.07 -2.57 -10.24
CA GLN A 183 -21.38 -1.26 -9.66
C GLN A 183 -20.29 -0.86 -8.66
N PRO A 184 -20.05 0.44 -8.45
CA PRO A 184 -19.24 0.90 -7.31
C PRO A 184 -19.84 0.37 -6.00
N VAL A 185 -19.06 0.37 -4.91
CA VAL A 185 -19.55 0.02 -3.56
C VAL A 185 -20.75 0.90 -3.12
N LEU A 186 -20.98 2.02 -3.83
CA LEU A 186 -22.08 2.95 -3.66
C LEU A 186 -22.95 3.04 -4.92
#